data_AF-A0A4W3K345-F1
#
_entry.id   AF-A0A4W3K345-F1
#
_cell.length_a   1.000
_cell.length_b   1.000
_cell.length_c   1.000
_cell.angle_alpha   90.00
_cell.angle_beta   90.00
_cell.angle_gamma   90.00
#
_symmetry.space_group_name_H-M   'P 1'
#
loop_
_entity.id
_entity.type
_entity.pdbx_description
1 polymer ?
#
loop_
_entity_poly.entity_id
_entity_poly.type
_entity_poly.pdbx_seq_one_letter_code
_entity_poly.pdbx_strand_id
1 'polypeptide(L)'
;LSFSFNVIQGYSSTKPASCKPRPISVEIPRYKVDPSSAGFFLWPSCVEVDRCSGCCNTKTYKCIPSLTQFKSFQIAKLTYRYGRKELSVHTVTVQEHISCNCTELPRRHIMRPDVIRISPRKEPLSTKLCSSTCLLRH
;
A
#
# COMPACT_ATOMS: atom_id res chain seq x y z
N LEU A 1 -24.31 12.36 45.18
CA LEU A 1 -24.70 12.07 43.78
C LEU A 1 -23.66 11.13 43.18
N SER A 2 -23.89 9.84 43.33
CA SER A 2 -23.04 8.77 42.82
C SER A 2 -23.18 8.73 41.29
N PHE A 3 -22.18 9.18 40.55
CA PHE A 3 -22.14 8.95 39.11
C PHE A 3 -21.68 7.52 38.86
N SER A 4 -22.65 6.65 38.59
CA SER A 4 -22.41 5.32 38.03
C SER A 4 -21.76 5.49 36.66
N PHE A 5 -20.43 5.46 36.60
CA PHE A 5 -19.65 5.28 35.37
C PHE A 5 -19.84 3.84 34.88
N ASN A 6 -21.03 3.52 34.38
CA ASN A 6 -21.26 2.29 33.65
C ASN A 6 -20.95 2.52 32.17
N VAL A 7 -19.93 1.80 31.70
CA VAL A 7 -19.62 1.48 30.30
C VAL A 7 -19.26 2.67 29.40
N ILE A 8 -17.97 2.97 29.28
CA ILE A 8 -17.24 2.98 27.99
C ILE A 8 -15.75 2.64 28.26
N GLN A 9 -15.44 1.44 28.73
CA GLN A 9 -14.04 0.94 28.74
C GLN A 9 -13.85 -0.10 27.63
N GLY A 10 -13.95 0.37 26.38
CA GLY A 10 -13.57 -0.37 25.18
C GLY A 10 -12.39 0.25 24.43
N TYR A 11 -11.76 1.28 25.01
CA TYR A 11 -10.69 2.04 24.37
C TYR A 11 -9.34 1.67 24.96
N SER A 12 -8.40 1.23 24.12
CA SER A 12 -7.01 1.07 24.50
C SER A 12 -6.34 2.42 24.68
N SER A 13 -5.43 2.54 25.66
CA SER A 13 -4.56 3.70 25.80
C SER A 13 -3.89 4.02 24.46
N THR A 14 -4.17 5.21 23.90
CA THR A 14 -3.65 5.60 22.59
C THR A 14 -2.19 6.02 22.71
N LYS A 15 -1.33 5.23 22.07
CA LYS A 15 0.07 5.56 21.87
C LYS A 15 0.25 6.05 20.44
N PRO A 16 1.00 7.15 20.21
CA PRO A 16 1.29 7.58 18.85
C PRO A 16 2.07 6.47 18.13
N ALA A 17 1.80 6.29 16.84
CA ALA A 17 2.59 5.40 16.00
C ALA A 17 3.97 6.01 15.76
N SER A 18 4.98 5.62 16.53
CA SER A 18 6.34 6.14 16.35
C SER A 18 6.88 5.87 14.94
N CYS A 19 7.64 6.83 14.41
CA CYS A 19 8.39 6.72 13.16
C CYS A 19 9.45 5.61 13.28
N LYS A 20 9.22 4.47 12.64
CA LYS A 20 10.14 3.33 12.62
C LYS A 20 9.96 2.49 11.34
N PRO A 21 10.95 1.67 10.96
CA PRO A 21 10.77 0.67 9.91
C PRO A 21 9.65 -0.30 10.30
N ARG A 22 8.77 -0.60 9.36
CA ARG A 22 7.73 -1.62 9.50
C ARG A 22 7.62 -2.43 8.21
N PRO A 23 7.29 -3.72 8.31
CA PRO A 23 7.13 -4.58 7.15
C PRO A 23 5.92 -4.14 6.34
N ILE A 24 6.11 -4.02 5.03
CA ILE A 24 5.04 -3.82 4.07
C ILE A 24 5.20 -4.77 2.89
N SER A 25 4.10 -5.13 2.24
CA SER A 25 4.12 -5.86 0.98
C SER A 25 4.42 -4.92 -0.19
N VAL A 26 5.48 -5.21 -0.95
CA VAL A 26 5.82 -4.49 -2.18
C VAL A 26 5.72 -5.45 -3.35
N GLU A 27 4.97 -5.05 -4.38
CA GLU A 27 4.87 -5.81 -5.62
C GLU A 27 6.20 -5.81 -6.38
N ILE A 28 6.57 -6.96 -6.94
CA ILE A 28 7.76 -7.09 -7.78
C ILE A 28 7.41 -6.60 -9.18
N PRO A 29 8.05 -5.53 -9.66
CA PRO A 29 7.74 -5.02 -10.98
C PRO A 29 8.25 -5.99 -12.06
N ARG A 30 7.39 -6.32 -13.02
CA ARG A 30 7.64 -7.35 -14.05
C ARG A 30 8.88 -7.05 -14.90
N TYR A 31 9.13 -5.77 -15.19
CA TYR A 31 10.28 -5.32 -15.97
C TYR A 31 11.63 -5.63 -15.30
N LYS A 32 11.68 -5.83 -13.98
CA LYS A 32 12.90 -6.23 -13.25
C LYS A 32 13.23 -7.71 -13.41
N VAL A 33 12.26 -8.54 -13.82
CA VAL A 33 12.45 -9.98 -14.00
C VAL A 33 12.75 -10.30 -15.46
N ASP A 34 11.91 -9.79 -16.37
CA ASP A 34 12.18 -9.86 -17.81
C ASP A 34 11.52 -8.64 -18.49
N PRO A 35 12.31 -7.71 -19.04
CA PRO A 35 11.78 -6.54 -19.75
C PRO A 35 11.19 -6.87 -21.12
N SER A 36 11.47 -8.05 -21.68
CA SER A 36 11.16 -8.41 -23.07
C SER A 36 9.75 -8.97 -23.25
N SER A 37 9.09 -9.37 -22.18
CA SER A 37 7.78 -10.02 -22.21
C SER A 37 6.94 -9.58 -21.03
N ALA A 38 5.62 -9.51 -21.20
CA ALA A 38 4.68 -9.34 -20.11
C ALA A 38 3.87 -10.61 -19.82
N GLY A 39 4.00 -11.66 -20.65
CA GLY A 39 3.12 -12.84 -20.68
C GLY A 39 3.57 -14.03 -19.83
N PHE A 40 4.31 -13.81 -18.74
CA PHE A 40 4.77 -14.87 -17.83
C PHE A 40 4.01 -14.88 -16.50
N PHE A 41 4.07 -15.96 -15.74
CA PHE A 41 3.62 -15.98 -14.36
C PHE A 41 4.81 -15.70 -13.42
N LEU A 42 4.56 -14.92 -12.37
CA LEU A 42 5.56 -14.56 -11.36
C LEU A 42 5.20 -15.17 -10.01
N TRP A 43 6.20 -15.75 -9.35
CA TRP A 43 6.02 -16.29 -8.01
C TRP A 43 7.25 -16.06 -7.12
N PRO A 44 7.10 -15.43 -5.93
CA PRO A 44 5.93 -14.65 -5.50
C PRO A 44 5.77 -13.35 -6.32
N SER A 45 4.56 -12.78 -6.38
CA SER A 45 4.32 -11.48 -7.04
C SER A 45 4.61 -10.27 -6.15
N CYS A 46 4.69 -10.47 -4.83
CA CYS A 46 5.02 -9.46 -3.84
C CYS A 46 5.99 -10.03 -2.80
N VAL A 47 6.79 -9.15 -2.22
CA VAL A 47 7.74 -9.48 -1.15
C VAL A 47 7.55 -8.54 0.03
N GLU A 48 7.94 -8.99 1.21
CA GLU A 48 7.92 -8.19 2.42
C GLU A 48 9.26 -7.44 2.57
N VAL A 49 9.18 -6.12 2.71
CA VAL A 49 10.33 -5.26 2.98
C VAL A 49 9.97 -4.22 4.03
N ASP A 50 10.96 -3.84 4.84
CA ASP A 50 10.79 -2.76 5.78
C ASP A 50 10.77 -1.39 5.09
N ARG A 51 9.74 -0.59 5.39
CA ARG A 51 9.63 0.82 4.99
C ARG A 51 9.30 1.69 6.19
N CYS A 52 9.79 2.92 6.13
CA CYS A 52 9.52 3.90 7.17
C CYS A 52 8.03 4.25 7.20
N SER A 53 7.43 4.11 8.37
CA SER A 53 6.03 4.46 8.63
C SER A 53 5.85 4.95 10.06
N GLY A 54 4.72 5.59 10.31
CA GLY A 54 4.41 6.24 11.58
C GLY A 54 4.34 7.75 11.45
N CYS A 55 4.26 8.41 12.59
CA CYS A 55 4.01 9.84 12.72
C CYS A 55 5.19 10.53 13.43
N CYS A 56 5.40 11.78 13.06
CA CYS A 56 6.25 12.73 13.79
C CYS A 56 5.36 13.67 14.62
N ASN A 57 5.93 14.32 15.63
CA ASN A 57 5.19 15.14 16.59
C ASN A 57 4.48 16.35 15.94
N THR A 58 5.10 16.94 14.91
CA THR A 58 4.59 18.13 14.22
C THR A 58 4.47 17.89 12.72
N LYS A 59 3.51 18.57 12.07
CA LYS A 59 3.23 18.44 10.63
C LYS A 59 4.36 18.95 9.73
N THR A 60 5.29 19.72 10.27
CA THR A 60 6.47 20.22 9.55
C THR A 60 7.56 19.16 9.40
N TYR A 61 7.44 18.03 10.10
CA TYR A 61 8.38 16.91 10.03
C TYR A 61 7.75 15.74 9.29
N LYS A 62 8.57 15.07 8.48
CA LYS A 62 8.20 13.84 7.78
C LYS A 62 9.07 12.68 8.26
N CYS A 63 8.47 11.52 8.44
CA CYS A 63 9.20 10.28 8.72
C CYS A 63 9.85 9.81 7.40
N ILE A 64 11.18 9.88 7.33
CA ILE A 64 11.96 9.52 6.13
C ILE A 64 13.07 8.52 6.51
N PRO A 65 13.57 7.71 5.56
CA PRO A 65 14.69 6.82 5.83
C PRO A 65 15.98 7.61 6.03
N SER A 66 16.70 7.29 7.11
CA SER A 66 18.07 7.75 7.35
C SER A 66 19.13 6.78 6.81
N LEU A 67 18.78 5.48 6.73
CA LEU A 67 19.62 4.45 6.13
C LEU A 67 18.75 3.50 5.31
N THR A 68 19.22 3.17 4.10
CA THR A 68 18.56 2.25 3.18
C THR A 68 19.53 1.17 2.72
N GLN A 69 19.02 -0.02 2.45
CA GLN A 69 19.75 -1.14 1.88
C GLN A 69 18.96 -1.75 0.73
N PHE A 70 19.64 -2.47 -0.16
CA PHE A 70 19.00 -3.33 -1.15
C PHE A 70 19.00 -4.78 -0.66
N LYS A 71 17.83 -5.39 -0.64
CA LYS A 71 17.63 -6.80 -0.31
C LYS A 71 17.30 -7.58 -1.57
N SER A 72 17.98 -8.72 -1.73
CA SER A 72 17.83 -9.60 -2.89
C SER A 72 16.77 -10.65 -2.62
N PHE A 73 15.90 -10.88 -3.61
CA PHE A 73 14.84 -11.87 -3.58
C PHE A 73 14.94 -12.76 -4.82
N GLN A 74 14.69 -14.06 -4.65
CA GLN A 74 14.59 -15.00 -5.78
C GLN A 74 13.14 -15.08 -6.23
N ILE A 75 12.91 -14.79 -7.51
CA ILE A 75 11.59 -14.74 -8.11
C ILE A 75 11.55 -15.75 -9.26
N ALA A 76 10.58 -16.65 -9.20
CA ALA A 76 10.33 -17.61 -10.25
C ALA A 76 9.51 -16.97 -11.37
N LYS A 77 9.95 -17.20 -12.59
CA LYS A 77 9.27 -16.85 -13.84
C LYS A 77 8.84 -18.14 -14.51
N LEU A 78 7.54 -18.30 -14.74
CA LEU A 78 6.98 -19.42 -15.47
C LEU A 78 6.43 -18.93 -16.81
N THR A 79 6.95 -19.48 -17.91
CA THR A 79 6.46 -19.20 -19.26
C THR A 79 5.91 -20.44 -19.94
N TYR A 80 5.02 -20.24 -20.89
CA TYR A 80 4.55 -21.28 -21.80
C TYR A 80 5.09 -20.96 -23.20
N ARG A 81 5.99 -21.81 -23.71
CA ARG A 81 6.56 -21.69 -25.06
C ARG A 81 6.42 -23.02 -25.78
N TYR A 82 5.83 -22.99 -26.98
CA TYR A 82 5.61 -24.18 -27.82
C TYR A 82 4.93 -25.35 -27.08
N GLY A 83 3.94 -25.06 -26.24
CA GLY A 83 3.23 -26.06 -25.44
C GLY A 83 4.01 -26.62 -24.24
N ARG A 84 5.23 -26.15 -23.99
CA ARG A 84 6.06 -26.56 -22.85
C ARG A 84 6.12 -25.46 -21.79
N LYS A 85 6.13 -25.87 -20.53
CA LYS A 85 6.35 -24.99 -19.37
C LYS A 85 7.86 -24.81 -19.15
N GLU A 86 8.31 -23.57 -19.08
CA GLU A 86 9.69 -23.21 -18.80
C GLU A 86 9.74 -22.37 -17.51
N LEU A 87 10.46 -22.87 -16.51
CA LEU A 87 10.63 -22.25 -15.20
C LEU A 87 12.06 -21.73 -15.07
N SER A 88 12.22 -20.43 -14.83
CA SER A 88 13.51 -19.80 -14.55
C SER A 88 13.45 -19.00 -13.25
N VAL A 89 14.57 -18.93 -12.53
CA VAL A 89 14.69 -18.16 -11.29
C VAL A 89 15.54 -16.94 -11.55
N HIS A 90 15.04 -15.77 -11.16
CA HIS A 90 15.71 -14.49 -11.33
C HIS A 90 15.88 -13.80 -9.98
N THR A 91 17.06 -13.25 -9.74
CA THR A 91 17.32 -12.45 -8.55
C THR A 91 16.92 -11.00 -8.80
N VAL A 92 16.02 -10.45 -7.97
CA VAL A 92 15.62 -9.05 -8.00
C VAL A 92 16.04 -8.35 -6.72
N THR A 93 16.42 -7.08 -6.82
CA THR A 93 16.75 -6.25 -5.66
C THR A 93 15.63 -5.23 -5.37
N VAL A 94 15.24 -5.16 -4.11
CA VAL A 94 14.22 -4.24 -3.60
C VAL A 94 14.82 -3.41 -2.46
N GLN A 95 14.51 -2.11 -2.45
CA GLN A 95 14.98 -1.19 -1.43
C GLN A 95 14.20 -1.39 -0.10
N GLU A 96 14.97 -1.53 0.97
CA GLU A 96 14.56 -1.71 2.35
C GLU A 96 15.10 -0.54 3.20
N HIS A 97 14.33 -0.10 4.19
CA HIS A 97 14.71 1.00 5.09
C HIS A 97 15.20 0.40 6.42
N ILE A 98 16.46 0.65 6.78
CA ILE A 98 17.10 0.11 7.99
C ILE A 98 16.86 1.01 9.20
N SER A 99 16.85 2.32 9.00
CA SER A 99 16.56 3.30 10.05
C SER A 99 15.75 4.47 9.50
N CYS A 100 14.95 5.09 10.37
CA CYS A 100 14.04 6.19 10.04
C CYS A 100 14.20 7.32 11.03
N ASN A 101 14.19 8.56 10.55
CA ASN A 101 14.22 9.76 11.37
C ASN A 101 13.15 10.76 10.93
N CYS A 102 12.71 11.58 11.89
CA CYS A 102 11.85 12.73 11.60
C CYS A 102 12.72 13.88 11.11
N THR A 103 12.51 14.31 9.87
CA THR A 103 13.26 15.41 9.25
C THR A 103 12.33 16.56 8.89
N GLU A 104 12.77 17.79 9.14
CA GLU A 104 12.01 19.00 8.79
C GLU A 104 11.93 19.14 7.26
N LEU A 105 10.72 19.38 6.75
CA LEU A 105 10.52 19.64 5.32
C LEU A 105 10.99 21.07 4.99
N PRO A 106 11.78 21.28 3.93
CA PRO A 106 12.13 22.62 3.47
C PRO A 106 10.86 23.43 3.19
N ARG A 107 10.78 24.65 3.74
CA ARG A 107 9.62 25.56 3.63
C ARG A 107 9.31 26.06 2.21
N ARG A 108 9.82 25.42 1.14
CA ARG A 108 9.62 25.90 -0.23
C ARG A 108 8.18 25.76 -0.73
N HIS A 109 7.35 24.97 -0.08
CA HIS A 109 5.90 25.03 -0.26
C HIS A 109 5.17 24.69 1.04
N ILE A 110 5.03 25.69 1.93
CA ILE A 110 3.70 25.89 2.54
C ILE A 110 2.82 26.51 1.44
N MET A 111 2.64 25.81 0.31
CA MET A 111 1.38 25.96 -0.37
C MET A 111 0.40 25.29 0.55
N ARG A 112 -0.60 26.11 0.90
CA ARG A 112 -1.76 25.85 1.74
C ARG A 112 -2.13 24.37 1.67
N PRO A 113 -2.59 23.74 2.77
CA PRO A 113 -3.27 22.48 2.62
C PRO A 113 -4.33 22.71 1.54
N ASP A 114 -4.23 21.98 0.43
CA ASP A 114 -5.44 21.54 -0.21
C ASP A 114 -6.20 20.90 0.93
N VAL A 115 -7.13 21.69 1.48
CA VAL A 115 -8.30 21.17 2.14
C VAL A 115 -8.66 19.99 1.27
N ILE A 116 -8.67 18.80 1.86
CA ILE A 116 -9.45 17.72 1.28
C ILE A 116 -10.85 18.34 1.21
N ARG A 117 -11.17 19.01 0.10
CA ARG A 117 -12.53 19.09 -0.38
C ARG A 117 -12.80 17.62 -0.53
N ILE A 118 -13.46 17.06 0.48
CA ILE A 118 -14.39 15.98 0.25
C ILE A 118 -15.30 16.59 -0.81
N SER A 119 -14.92 16.43 -2.08
CA SER A 119 -15.86 16.59 -3.16
C SER A 119 -16.98 15.65 -2.73
N PRO A 120 -18.21 16.12 -2.53
CA PRO A 120 -19.32 15.20 -2.38
C PRO A 120 -19.17 14.26 -3.56
N ARG A 121 -19.03 12.96 -3.27
CA ARG A 121 -19.18 11.93 -4.28
C ARG A 121 -20.51 12.28 -4.93
N LYS A 122 -20.49 12.87 -6.13
CA LYS A 122 -21.67 12.86 -6.99
C LYS A 122 -21.90 11.38 -7.21
N GLU A 123 -22.87 10.83 -6.48
CA GLU A 123 -23.51 9.61 -6.89
C GLU A 123 -23.78 9.74 -8.39
N PRO A 124 -23.34 8.80 -9.22
CA PRO A 124 -24.02 8.63 -10.49
C PRO A 124 -25.43 8.17 -10.13
N LEU A 125 -26.40 9.08 -10.24
CA LEU A 125 -27.81 8.73 -10.40
C LEU A 125 -27.91 7.93 -11.71
N SER A 126 -27.57 6.65 -11.65
CA SER A 126 -27.98 5.68 -12.63
C SER A 126 -29.25 5.03 -12.11
N THR A 127 -30.34 5.79 -12.12
CA THR A 127 -31.66 5.24 -12.35
C THR A 127 -31.70 4.70 -13.78
N LYS A 128 -31.02 3.59 -14.01
CA LYS A 128 -31.42 2.66 -15.06
C LYS A 128 -32.40 1.72 -14.38
N LEU A 129 -33.67 2.05 -14.54
CA LEU A 129 -34.79 1.18 -14.30
C LEU A 129 -34.47 -0.15 -14.99
N CYS A 130 -34.13 -1.18 -14.22
CA CYS A 130 -34.09 -2.54 -14.72
C CYS A 130 -35.57 -2.90 -14.94
N SER A 131 -36.06 -2.72 -16.17
CA SER A 131 -37.42 -3.11 -16.53
C SER A 131 -37.48 -4.63 -16.55
N SER A 132 -37.75 -5.20 -15.38
CA SER A 132 -38.07 -6.61 -15.18
C SER A 132 -39.49 -6.87 -15.64
N THR A 133 -39.70 -6.98 -16.94
CA THR A 133 -40.80 -7.77 -17.51
C THR A 133 -40.21 -9.06 -18.07
N CYS A 134 -39.83 -9.94 -17.14
CA CYS A 134 -39.79 -11.37 -17.40
C CYS A 134 -40.81 -12.00 -16.44
N LEU A 135 -42.09 -11.81 -16.75
CA LEU A 135 -43.16 -12.62 -16.19
C LEU A 135 -43.49 -13.70 -17.21
N LEU A 136 -42.97 -14.89 -16.95
CA LEU A 136 -43.57 -16.15 -17.37
C LEU A 136 -45.00 -16.22 -16.82
N ARG A 137 -46.00 -16.31 -17.69
CA ARG A 137 -47.20 -17.11 -17.46
C ARG A 137 -47.67 -17.73 -18.80
N HIS A 138 -48.11 -18.99 -18.65
CA HIS A 138 -48.72 -19.92 -19.60
C HIS A 138 -49.61 -19.30 -20.67
#